data_AF-A0A4Q5J962-F1
#
_entry.id   AF-A0A4Q5J962-F1
#
_cell.length_a   1.000
_cell.length_b   1.000
_cell.length_c   1.000
_cell.angle_alpha   90.00
_cell.angle_beta   90.00
_cell.angle_gamma   90.00
#
_symmetry.space_group_name_H-M   'P 1'
#
loop_
_entity.id
_entity.type
_entity.pdbx_description
1 polymer ?
#
loop_
_entity_poly.entity_id
_entity_poly.type
_entity_poly.pdbx_seq_one_letter_code
_entity_poly.pdbx_strand_id
1 'polypeptide(L)'
;MASMDLRAEIREFLSSRRARITPEQAGLPVYGGNRRVKGLRREEVAMLAGVSVDYYVRMERGSLAGASEGVLDALANALQLEDAERDHLYALARESGPARPRRRRSPATTVRPALAQIVDAINDAPAWIRNGRHDVLAMNALAAALYAPVLEDPRRPANTTRFVYLHPEAARELFVDYDQVARDAAAMLRLEAGRNPHDQALIELVGELSTQSELFRQRWASQDVRYHRSGRKRLRHPAVGQLDLDFEALEIPSDPGLQLNVYTAAAGTPTADALKLLASWIASRDEDRAGVTP
;
A
#
# COMPACT_ATOMS: atom_id res chain seq x y z
N MET A 1 -21.89 -4.91 -19.61
CA MET A 1 -21.61 -4.93 -21.07
C MET A 1 -20.28 -4.29 -21.43
N ALA A 2 -19.88 -3.15 -20.84
CA ALA A 2 -18.60 -2.47 -21.14
C ALA A 2 -17.33 -3.33 -20.98
N SER A 3 -17.28 -4.27 -20.03
CA SER A 3 -16.08 -5.10 -19.80
C SER A 3 -15.76 -6.11 -20.91
N MET A 4 -16.73 -6.54 -21.74
CA MET A 4 -16.44 -7.44 -22.87
C MET A 4 -15.86 -6.68 -24.07
N ASP A 5 -16.26 -5.41 -24.22
CA ASP A 5 -15.80 -4.50 -25.27
C ASP A 5 -14.30 -4.17 -25.08
N LEU A 6 -13.95 -3.76 -23.85
CA LEU A 6 -12.57 -3.43 -23.49
C LEU A 6 -11.58 -4.60 -23.67
N ARG A 7 -11.98 -5.84 -23.35
CA ARG A 7 -11.10 -7.01 -23.56
C ARG A 7 -10.82 -7.28 -25.03
N ALA A 8 -11.80 -7.01 -25.89
CA ALA A 8 -11.65 -7.13 -27.33
C ALA A 8 -10.73 -6.02 -27.85
N GLU A 9 -10.93 -4.78 -27.38
CA GLU A 9 -10.12 -3.60 -27.73
C GLU A 9 -8.64 -3.79 -27.37
N ILE A 10 -8.32 -4.23 -26.14
CA ILE A 10 -6.93 -4.52 -25.72
C ILE A 10 -6.30 -5.61 -26.60
N ARG A 11 -7.07 -6.66 -26.92
CA ARG A 11 -6.58 -7.77 -27.73
C ARG A 11 -6.26 -7.31 -29.14
N GLU A 12 -7.16 -6.54 -29.73
CA GLU A 12 -7.00 -5.98 -31.07
C GLU A 12 -5.83 -5.00 -31.12
N PHE A 13 -5.73 -4.11 -30.12
CA PHE A 13 -4.63 -3.18 -29.98
C PHE A 13 -3.28 -3.91 -29.87
N LEU A 14 -3.08 -4.79 -28.89
CA LEU A 14 -1.80 -5.46 -28.71
C LEU A 14 -1.45 -6.42 -29.86
N SER A 15 -2.44 -7.13 -30.42
CA SER A 15 -2.20 -8.02 -31.56
C SER A 15 -1.83 -7.25 -32.82
N SER A 16 -2.44 -6.08 -33.07
CA SER A 16 -2.11 -5.25 -34.24
C SER A 16 -0.72 -4.62 -34.11
N ARG A 17 -0.35 -4.09 -32.94
CA ARG A 17 0.98 -3.52 -32.70
C ARG A 17 2.09 -4.58 -32.81
N ARG A 18 1.85 -5.79 -32.29
CA ARG A 18 2.78 -6.92 -32.45
C ARG A 18 2.94 -7.34 -33.92
N ALA A 19 1.85 -7.35 -34.69
CA ALA A 19 1.89 -7.74 -36.10
C ALA A 19 2.61 -6.71 -37.00
N ARG A 20 2.68 -5.45 -36.56
CA ARG A 20 3.28 -4.34 -37.31
C ARG A 20 4.81 -4.34 -37.30
N ILE A 21 5.44 -4.81 -36.21
CA ILE A 21 6.90 -4.79 -36.03
C ILE A 21 7.53 -6.10 -36.46
N THR A 22 8.56 -6.02 -37.30
CA THR A 22 9.36 -7.18 -37.68
C THR A 22 10.49 -7.45 -36.67
N PRO A 23 11.00 -8.68 -36.58
CA PRO A 23 12.15 -9.00 -35.73
C PRO A 23 13.35 -8.09 -35.96
N GLU A 24 13.64 -7.80 -37.23
CA GLU A 24 14.77 -6.97 -37.63
C GLU A 24 14.62 -5.54 -37.11
N GLN A 25 13.41 -4.97 -37.18
CA GLN A 25 13.10 -3.65 -36.61
C GLN A 25 13.27 -3.63 -35.08
N ALA A 26 12.99 -4.76 -34.41
CA ALA A 26 13.18 -4.93 -32.98
C ALA A 26 14.61 -5.34 -32.58
N GLY A 27 15.54 -5.41 -33.54
CA GLY A 27 16.94 -5.80 -33.29
C GLY A 27 17.15 -7.29 -33.02
N LEU A 28 16.18 -8.15 -33.38
CA LEU A 28 16.26 -9.60 -33.19
C LEU A 28 16.80 -10.29 -34.45
N PRO A 29 17.74 -11.26 -34.30
CA PRO A 29 18.21 -12.07 -35.41
C PRO A 29 17.13 -13.02 -35.93
N VAL A 30 17.01 -13.10 -37.25
CA VAL A 30 16.00 -13.95 -37.91
C VAL A 30 16.52 -15.38 -38.02
N TYR A 31 16.21 -16.21 -37.03
CA TYR A 31 16.55 -17.64 -37.07
C TYR A 31 15.37 -18.48 -37.64
N GLY A 32 15.61 -19.18 -38.75
CA GLY A 32 14.81 -20.32 -39.22
C GLY A 32 13.78 -20.04 -40.33
N GLY A 33 13.88 -20.78 -41.44
CA GLY A 33 13.09 -20.64 -42.68
C GLY A 33 11.64 -21.15 -42.66
N ASN A 34 10.93 -21.10 -41.54
CA ASN A 34 9.51 -21.49 -41.49
C ASN A 34 8.69 -20.61 -40.52
N ARG A 35 8.75 -19.30 -40.74
CA ARG A 35 8.07 -18.29 -39.93
C ARG A 35 6.63 -18.10 -40.41
N ARG A 36 5.64 -18.42 -39.58
CA ARG A 36 4.20 -18.33 -39.89
C ARG A 36 3.58 -16.94 -39.68
N VAL A 37 4.28 -16.02 -39.00
CA VAL A 37 3.79 -14.67 -38.68
C VAL A 37 4.78 -13.61 -39.15
N LYS A 38 4.26 -12.58 -39.83
CA LYS A 38 5.06 -11.48 -40.40
C LYS A 38 5.68 -10.58 -39.32
N GLY A 39 4.94 -10.33 -38.23
CA GLY A 39 5.43 -9.54 -37.10
C GLY A 39 6.11 -10.36 -36.02
N LEU A 40 6.29 -9.78 -34.83
CA LEU A 40 6.88 -10.46 -33.68
C LEU A 40 6.03 -11.64 -33.19
N ARG A 41 6.68 -12.67 -32.68
CA ARG A 41 6.05 -13.76 -31.93
C ARG A 41 5.78 -13.32 -30.49
N ARG A 42 4.90 -14.04 -29.80
CA ARG A 42 4.60 -13.72 -28.40
C ARG A 42 5.81 -13.92 -27.49
N GLU A 43 6.62 -14.92 -27.77
CA GLU A 43 7.85 -15.21 -27.06
C GLU A 43 8.89 -14.10 -27.27
N GLU A 44 8.96 -13.54 -28.49
CA GLU A 44 9.87 -12.44 -28.84
C GLU A 44 9.49 -11.14 -28.12
N VAL A 45 8.19 -10.79 -28.08
CA VAL A 45 7.73 -9.61 -27.33
C VAL A 45 7.96 -9.77 -25.82
N ALA A 46 7.66 -10.95 -25.27
CA ALA A 46 7.88 -11.23 -23.86
C ALA A 46 9.35 -11.10 -23.47
N MET A 47 10.26 -11.60 -24.32
CA MET A 47 11.70 -11.46 -24.15
C MET A 47 12.14 -10.00 -24.17
N LEU A 48 11.71 -9.23 -25.17
CA LEU A 48 12.06 -7.81 -25.31
C LEU A 48 11.52 -6.95 -24.16
N ALA A 49 10.32 -7.27 -23.65
CA ALA A 49 9.71 -6.57 -22.53
C ALA A 49 10.17 -7.09 -21.15
N GLY A 50 11.05 -8.10 -21.09
CA GLY A 50 11.55 -8.65 -19.84
C GLY A 50 10.48 -9.33 -18.96
N VAL A 51 9.45 -9.92 -19.58
CA VAL A 51 8.33 -10.59 -18.90
C VAL A 51 8.20 -12.06 -19.31
N SER A 52 7.48 -12.86 -18.52
CA SER A 52 7.19 -14.24 -18.93
C SER A 52 6.23 -14.29 -20.12
N VAL A 53 6.39 -15.31 -20.98
CA VAL A 53 5.53 -15.53 -22.16
C VAL A 53 4.06 -15.64 -21.75
N ASP A 54 3.77 -16.37 -20.68
CA ASP A 54 2.41 -16.52 -20.16
C ASP A 54 1.81 -15.21 -19.66
N TYR A 55 2.63 -14.29 -19.16
CA TYR A 55 2.18 -12.98 -18.73
C TYR A 55 1.85 -12.09 -19.94
N TYR A 56 2.67 -12.10 -20.99
CA TYR A 56 2.37 -11.40 -22.24
C TYR A 56 1.14 -11.98 -22.96
N VAL A 57 1.01 -13.31 -23.04
CA VAL A 57 -0.17 -13.99 -23.61
C VAL A 57 -1.45 -13.56 -22.89
N ARG A 58 -1.38 -13.40 -21.56
CA ARG A 58 -2.53 -12.93 -20.76
C ARG A 58 -2.89 -11.48 -21.08
N MET A 59 -1.89 -10.59 -21.18
CA MET A 59 -2.10 -9.20 -21.56
C MET A 59 -2.73 -9.09 -22.94
N GLU A 60 -2.16 -9.75 -23.95
CA GLU A 60 -2.67 -9.76 -25.32
C GLU A 60 -4.07 -10.39 -25.43
N ARG A 61 -4.44 -11.32 -24.54
CA ARG A 61 -5.81 -11.88 -24.52
C ARG A 61 -6.88 -10.93 -23.98
N GLY A 62 -6.49 -9.74 -23.54
CA GLY A 62 -7.38 -8.68 -23.10
C GLY A 62 -7.33 -8.41 -21.60
N SER A 63 -6.17 -8.60 -20.95
CA SER A 63 -6.06 -8.42 -19.50
C SER A 63 -4.79 -7.67 -19.12
N LEU A 64 -4.85 -6.34 -19.19
CA LEU A 64 -3.81 -5.45 -18.65
C LEU A 64 -3.95 -5.21 -17.13
N ALA A 65 -4.94 -5.83 -16.49
CA ALA A 65 -5.19 -5.71 -15.06
C ALA A 65 -3.97 -6.12 -14.22
N GLY A 66 -3.45 -5.19 -13.40
CA GLY A 66 -2.31 -5.45 -12.52
C GLY A 66 -0.93 -5.31 -13.18
N ALA A 67 -0.85 -4.86 -14.44
CA ALA A 67 0.41 -4.44 -15.03
C ALA A 67 0.90 -3.15 -14.34
N SER A 68 2.15 -3.16 -13.86
CA SER A 68 2.79 -1.96 -13.31
C SER A 68 3.16 -1.00 -14.44
N GLU A 69 3.35 0.28 -14.13
CA GLU A 69 3.81 1.27 -15.10
C GLU A 69 5.11 0.83 -15.78
N GLY A 70 6.08 0.29 -15.02
CA GLY A 70 7.32 -0.23 -15.60
C GLY A 70 7.11 -1.41 -16.57
N VAL A 71 6.08 -2.24 -16.39
CA VAL A 71 5.71 -3.29 -17.36
C VAL A 71 5.09 -2.68 -18.61
N LEU A 72 4.26 -1.63 -18.47
CA LEU A 72 3.66 -0.92 -19.60
C LEU A 72 4.72 -0.17 -20.42
N ASP A 73 5.70 0.46 -19.76
CA ASP A 73 6.85 1.10 -20.40
C ASP A 73 7.71 0.09 -21.17
N ALA A 74 8.05 -1.03 -20.53
CA ALA A 74 8.81 -2.09 -21.18
C ALA A 74 8.07 -2.65 -22.40
N LEU A 75 6.74 -2.81 -22.30
CA LEU A 75 5.91 -3.26 -23.40
C LEU A 75 5.81 -2.22 -24.53
N ALA A 76 5.67 -0.94 -24.19
CA ALA A 76 5.64 0.16 -25.14
C ALA A 76 6.96 0.28 -25.91
N ASN A 77 8.09 0.08 -25.23
CA ASN A 77 9.42 0.07 -25.84
C ASN A 77 9.60 -1.16 -26.74
N ALA A 78 9.23 -2.36 -26.27
CA ALA A 78 9.31 -3.60 -27.05
C ALA A 78 8.46 -3.56 -28.33
N LEU A 79 7.31 -2.88 -28.27
CA LEU A 79 6.39 -2.68 -29.39
C LEU A 79 6.61 -1.34 -30.11
N GLN A 80 7.72 -0.63 -29.84
CA GLN A 80 8.09 0.67 -30.42
C GLN A 80 6.88 1.60 -30.62
N LEU A 81 6.07 1.75 -29.56
CA LEU A 81 4.86 2.55 -29.60
C LEU A 81 5.19 4.05 -29.67
N GLU A 82 4.49 4.74 -30.55
CA GLU A 82 4.49 6.20 -30.67
C GLU A 82 3.75 6.84 -29.48
N ASP A 83 3.95 8.13 -29.22
CA ASP A 83 3.41 8.81 -28.03
C ASP A 83 1.89 8.66 -27.87
N ALA A 84 1.13 8.80 -28.96
CA ALA A 84 -0.32 8.59 -28.93
C ALA A 84 -0.72 7.13 -28.64
N GLU A 85 0.08 6.17 -29.10
CA GLU A 85 -0.16 4.74 -28.88
C GLU A 85 0.21 4.34 -27.44
N ARG A 86 1.24 4.98 -26.87
CA ARG A 86 1.58 4.88 -25.45
C ARG A 86 0.43 5.37 -24.60
N ASP A 87 -0.05 6.59 -24.84
CA ASP A 87 -1.17 7.18 -24.10
C ASP A 87 -2.42 6.28 -24.12
N HIS A 88 -2.70 5.69 -25.29
CA HIS A 88 -3.81 4.75 -25.43
C HIS A 88 -3.56 3.42 -24.69
N LEU A 89 -2.34 2.87 -24.70
CA LEU A 89 -1.99 1.70 -23.88
C LEU A 89 -2.20 1.97 -22.39
N TYR A 90 -1.81 3.15 -21.90
CA TYR A 90 -2.04 3.55 -20.51
C TYR A 90 -3.53 3.75 -20.20
N ALA A 91 -4.31 4.30 -21.13
CA ALA A 91 -5.76 4.43 -20.98
C ALA A 91 -6.42 3.04 -20.88
N LEU A 92 -6.11 2.14 -21.81
CA LEU A 92 -6.56 0.75 -21.78
C LEU A 92 -6.15 0.03 -20.50
N ALA A 93 -4.94 0.27 -19.97
CA ALA A 93 -4.50 -0.32 -18.72
C ALA A 93 -5.26 0.22 -17.50
N ARG A 94 -5.59 1.52 -17.46
CA ARG A 94 -6.43 2.13 -16.42
C ARG A 94 -7.84 1.56 -16.43
N GLU A 95 -8.41 1.38 -17.61
CA GLU A 95 -9.76 0.81 -17.80
C GLU A 95 -9.78 -0.71 -17.57
N SER A 96 -8.66 -1.39 -17.85
CA SER A 96 -8.45 -2.82 -17.56
C SER A 96 -8.17 -3.08 -16.10
N GLY A 97 -7.66 -2.06 -15.40
CA GLY A 97 -7.65 -1.99 -13.96
C GLY A 97 -9.06 -2.28 -13.44
N PRO A 98 -9.20 -2.86 -12.26
CA PRO A 98 -10.44 -3.52 -11.88
C PRO A 98 -11.64 -2.55 -11.83
N ALA A 99 -12.46 -2.54 -12.89
CA ALA A 99 -13.90 -2.32 -12.80
C ALA A 99 -14.55 -3.60 -12.25
N ARG A 100 -14.33 -3.87 -10.96
CA ARG A 100 -15.02 -4.95 -10.25
C ARG A 100 -15.34 -4.46 -8.84
N PRO A 101 -16.60 -4.56 -8.36
CA PRO A 101 -16.81 -4.56 -6.92
C PRO A 101 -15.96 -5.72 -6.42
N ARG A 102 -14.95 -5.42 -5.58
CA ARG A 102 -14.17 -6.45 -4.88
C ARG A 102 -15.19 -7.49 -4.41
N ARG A 103 -15.09 -8.73 -4.91
CA ARG A 103 -15.82 -9.86 -4.35
C ARG A 103 -15.63 -9.71 -2.85
N ARG A 104 -16.71 -9.37 -2.14
CA ARG A 104 -16.71 -8.88 -0.75
C ARG A 104 -15.97 -9.89 0.11
N ARG A 105 -14.64 -9.78 0.18
CA ARG A 105 -13.90 -10.22 1.34
C ARG A 105 -14.19 -9.10 2.31
N SER A 106 -14.94 -9.40 3.36
CA SER A 106 -15.00 -8.53 4.52
C SER A 106 -13.57 -8.08 4.80
N PRO A 107 -13.32 -6.76 4.96
CA PRO A 107 -11.99 -6.28 5.30
C PRO A 107 -11.44 -7.14 6.43
N ALA A 108 -10.25 -7.70 6.24
CA ALA A 108 -9.71 -8.67 7.18
C ALA A 108 -9.65 -8.03 8.58
N THR A 109 -10.52 -8.49 9.47
CA THR A 109 -10.56 -8.04 10.87
C THR A 109 -9.48 -8.74 11.69
N THR A 110 -8.86 -9.78 11.12
CA THR A 110 -7.88 -10.64 11.77
C THR A 110 -6.68 -10.87 10.87
N VAL A 111 -5.50 -10.91 11.47
CA VAL A 111 -4.23 -11.22 10.79
C VAL A 111 -4.02 -12.73 10.79
N ARG A 112 -3.47 -13.28 9.70
CA ARG A 112 -3.07 -14.71 9.66
C ARG A 112 -1.93 -14.95 10.65
N PRO A 113 -1.84 -16.12 11.31
CA PRO A 113 -0.78 -16.40 12.28
C PRO A 113 0.64 -16.15 11.75
N ALA A 114 0.91 -16.50 10.49
CA ALA A 114 2.22 -16.27 9.86
C ALA A 114 2.59 -14.77 9.75
N LEU A 115 1.61 -13.88 9.55
CA LEU A 115 1.85 -12.44 9.50
C LEU A 115 2.08 -11.86 10.90
N ALA A 116 1.40 -12.38 11.92
CA ALA A 116 1.69 -12.02 13.31
C ALA A 116 3.12 -12.45 13.70
N GLN A 117 3.51 -13.68 13.36
CA GLN A 117 4.89 -14.18 13.57
C GLN A 117 5.94 -13.32 12.88
N ILE A 118 5.67 -12.81 11.66
CA ILE A 118 6.58 -11.88 10.98
C ILE A 118 6.73 -10.57 11.75
N VAL A 119 5.63 -10.02 12.27
CA VAL A 119 5.67 -8.79 13.08
C VAL A 119 6.48 -9.03 14.36
N ASP A 120 6.24 -10.14 15.04
CA ASP A 120 6.93 -10.50 16.28
C ASP A 120 8.43 -10.81 16.06
N ALA A 121 8.81 -11.27 14.86
CA ALA A 121 10.21 -11.52 14.52
C ALA A 121 11.04 -10.23 14.32
N ILE A 122 10.40 -9.08 14.15
CA ILE A 122 11.06 -7.78 14.04
C ILE A 122 11.28 -7.24 15.45
N ASN A 123 12.50 -7.39 15.99
CA ASN A 123 12.81 -7.02 17.38
C ASN A 123 13.36 -5.58 17.52
N ASP A 124 14.19 -5.15 16.58
CA ASP A 124 14.94 -3.88 16.69
C ASP A 124 14.22 -2.67 16.07
N ALA A 125 13.00 -2.87 15.58
CA ALA A 125 12.21 -1.85 14.91
C ALA A 125 10.73 -1.95 15.30
N PRO A 126 10.05 -0.84 15.63
CA PRO A 126 8.60 -0.83 15.78
C PRO A 126 7.92 -1.28 14.49
N ALA A 127 7.10 -2.34 14.56
CA ALA A 127 6.37 -2.88 13.43
C ALA A 127 4.92 -3.21 13.78
N TRP A 128 4.02 -2.95 12.83
CA TRP A 128 2.61 -3.32 12.96
C TRP A 128 1.96 -3.62 11.62
N ILE A 129 0.79 -4.26 11.67
CA ILE A 129 -0.09 -4.45 10.52
C ILE A 129 -1.36 -3.67 10.73
N ARG A 130 -1.79 -2.93 9.71
CA ARG A 130 -3.06 -2.22 9.69
C ARG A 130 -3.86 -2.50 8.41
N ASN A 131 -5.16 -2.25 8.46
CA ASN A 131 -6.00 -2.19 7.26
C ASN A 131 -6.12 -0.76 6.69
N GLY A 132 -6.84 -0.61 5.57
CA GLY A 132 -7.08 0.69 4.93
C GLY A 132 -7.91 1.70 5.75
N ARG A 133 -8.57 1.26 6.83
CA ARG A 133 -9.27 2.14 7.78
C ARG A 133 -8.37 2.62 8.93
N HIS A 134 -7.10 2.20 8.91
CA HIS A 134 -6.10 2.38 9.95
C HIS A 134 -6.41 1.67 11.29
N ASP A 135 -7.19 0.59 11.23
CA ASP A 135 -7.29 -0.36 12.35
C ASP A 135 -5.97 -1.11 12.46
N VAL A 136 -5.34 -1.09 13.64
CA VAL A 136 -4.13 -1.85 13.95
C VAL A 136 -4.55 -3.27 14.34
N LEU A 137 -4.14 -4.25 13.53
CA LEU A 137 -4.59 -5.64 13.64
C LEU A 137 -3.53 -6.56 14.27
N ALA A 138 -2.26 -6.18 14.21
CA ALA A 138 -1.15 -6.82 14.90
C ALA A 138 -0.04 -5.78 15.14
N MET A 139 0.70 -5.92 16.23
CA MET A 139 1.83 -5.04 16.59
C MET A 139 2.86 -5.83 17.38
N ASN A 140 4.14 -5.55 17.17
CA ASN A 140 5.18 -6.08 18.06
C ASN A 140 5.24 -5.27 19.36
N ALA A 141 5.96 -5.79 20.36
CA ALA A 141 6.08 -5.15 21.67
C ALA A 141 6.63 -3.71 21.56
N LEU A 142 7.62 -3.48 20.68
CA LEU A 142 8.23 -2.17 20.51
C LEU A 142 7.26 -1.15 19.88
N ALA A 143 6.44 -1.55 18.91
CA ALA A 143 5.37 -0.70 18.38
C ALA A 143 4.27 -0.45 19.40
N ALA A 144 3.92 -1.46 20.20
CA ALA A 144 2.95 -1.30 21.28
C ALA A 144 3.41 -0.25 22.30
N ALA A 145 4.70 -0.26 22.65
CA ALA A 145 5.26 0.76 23.52
C ALA A 145 5.32 2.14 22.85
N LEU A 146 5.81 2.21 21.61
CA LEU A 146 5.92 3.47 20.86
C LEU A 146 4.57 4.19 20.71
N TYR A 147 3.50 3.43 20.54
CA TYR A 147 2.14 3.94 20.40
C TYR A 147 1.27 3.67 21.62
N ALA A 148 1.87 3.50 22.81
CA ALA A 148 1.14 3.25 24.05
C ALA A 148 -0.01 4.27 24.29
N PRO A 149 0.14 5.58 24.03
CA PRO A 149 -0.97 6.54 24.17
C PRO A 149 -2.17 6.22 23.26
N VAL A 150 -1.95 5.64 22.09
CA VAL A 150 -3.03 5.21 21.18
C VAL A 150 -3.77 3.99 21.73
N LEU A 151 -3.07 3.15 22.49
CA LEU A 151 -3.61 1.92 23.07
C LEU A 151 -4.37 2.16 24.39
N GLU A 152 -4.27 3.36 24.97
CA GLU A 152 -5.03 3.77 26.15
C GLU A 152 -6.54 3.76 25.91
N ASP A 153 -6.99 4.05 24.68
CA ASP A 153 -8.40 3.84 24.32
C ASP A 153 -8.71 2.33 24.35
N PRO A 154 -9.69 1.88 25.16
CA PRO A 154 -10.00 0.47 25.29
C PRO A 154 -10.66 -0.12 24.05
N ARG A 155 -11.11 0.71 23.08
CA ARG A 155 -11.70 0.24 21.83
C ARG A 155 -10.70 -0.60 21.05
N ARG A 156 -11.18 -1.73 20.54
CA ARG A 156 -10.41 -2.67 19.73
C ARG A 156 -11.14 -2.98 18.42
N PRO A 157 -10.41 -3.09 17.29
CA PRO A 157 -8.97 -2.83 17.14
C PRO A 157 -8.61 -1.35 17.40
N ALA A 158 -7.40 -1.10 17.89
CA ALA A 158 -6.92 0.27 18.07
C ALA A 158 -6.89 0.97 16.70
N ASN A 159 -7.31 2.23 16.62
CA ASN A 159 -7.37 2.94 15.35
C ASN A 159 -6.64 4.28 15.46
N THR A 160 -5.59 4.44 14.66
CA THR A 160 -4.73 5.63 14.74
C THR A 160 -5.44 6.90 14.26
N THR A 161 -6.37 6.81 13.30
CA THR A 161 -7.18 7.96 12.87
C THR A 161 -8.14 8.40 13.96
N ARG A 162 -8.79 7.43 14.62
CA ARG A 162 -9.69 7.71 15.73
C ARG A 162 -8.96 8.45 16.85
N PHE A 163 -7.77 7.98 17.21
CA PHE A 163 -6.94 8.67 18.19
C PHE A 163 -6.62 10.12 17.77
N VAL A 164 -6.16 10.33 16.54
CA VAL A 164 -5.80 11.67 16.04
C VAL A 164 -6.95 12.68 16.09
N TYR A 165 -8.18 12.22 15.86
CA TYR A 165 -9.35 13.10 15.70
C TYR A 165 -10.28 13.15 16.90
N LEU A 166 -10.35 12.10 17.74
CA LEU A 166 -11.20 12.05 18.92
C LEU A 166 -10.45 12.35 20.22
N HIS A 167 -9.12 12.26 20.22
CA HIS A 167 -8.26 12.63 21.36
C HIS A 167 -7.22 13.67 20.94
N PRO A 168 -7.64 14.85 20.43
CA PRO A 168 -6.74 15.79 19.78
C PRO A 168 -5.65 16.36 20.70
N GLU A 169 -5.90 16.48 22.01
CA GLU A 169 -4.91 16.93 23.00
C GLU A 169 -3.77 15.92 23.10
N ALA A 170 -4.08 14.66 23.42
CA ALA A 170 -3.10 13.58 23.49
C ALA A 170 -2.39 13.35 22.15
N ALA A 171 -3.11 13.49 21.03
CA ALA A 171 -2.53 13.36 19.70
C ALA A 171 -1.55 14.49 19.35
N ARG A 172 -1.80 15.73 19.80
CA ARG A 172 -0.86 16.86 19.64
C ARG A 172 0.38 16.71 20.50
N GLU A 173 0.25 16.08 21.67
CA GLU A 173 1.40 15.75 22.51
C GLU A 173 2.28 14.67 21.87
N LEU A 174 1.67 13.65 21.26
CA LEU A 174 2.40 12.54 20.64
C LEU A 174 2.98 12.90 19.26
N PHE A 175 2.22 13.56 18.38
CA PHE A 175 2.64 13.85 17.01
C PHE A 175 3.17 15.27 16.88
N VAL A 176 4.48 15.41 16.63
CA VAL A 176 5.11 16.73 16.39
C VAL A 176 4.47 17.41 15.18
N ASP A 177 4.21 16.65 14.12
CA ASP A 177 3.57 17.10 12.88
C ASP A 177 2.05 16.87 12.88
N TYR A 178 1.37 17.14 13.99
CA TYR A 178 -0.06 16.82 14.18
C TYR A 178 -0.95 17.21 13.00
N ASP A 179 -0.85 18.46 12.51
CA ASP A 179 -1.70 18.94 11.42
C ASP A 179 -1.49 18.17 10.10
N GLN A 180 -0.24 17.76 9.83
CA GLN A 180 0.10 16.94 8.67
C GLN A 180 -0.47 15.53 8.84
N VAL A 181 -0.27 14.92 10.02
CA VAL A 181 -0.78 13.59 10.35
C VAL A 181 -2.30 13.53 10.24
N ALA A 182 -3.02 14.53 10.76
CA ALA A 182 -4.46 14.63 10.63
C ALA A 182 -4.88 14.71 9.16
N ARG A 183 -4.28 15.63 8.39
CA ARG A 183 -4.58 15.80 6.95
C ARG A 183 -4.38 14.51 6.18
N ASP A 184 -3.25 13.83 6.37
CA ASP A 184 -2.93 12.59 5.67
C ASP A 184 -3.88 11.46 6.06
N ALA A 185 -4.25 11.36 7.34
CA ALA A 185 -5.21 10.36 7.80
C ALA A 185 -6.59 10.52 7.12
N ALA A 186 -7.08 11.76 6.99
CA ALA A 186 -8.34 12.03 6.28
C ALA A 186 -8.23 11.73 4.78
N ALA A 187 -7.12 12.11 4.14
CA ALA A 187 -6.88 11.83 2.72
C ALA A 187 -6.82 10.32 2.43
N MET A 188 -6.17 9.54 3.29
CA MET A 188 -6.09 8.08 3.17
C MET A 188 -7.47 7.41 3.38
N LEU A 189 -8.26 7.84 4.37
CA LEU A 189 -9.62 7.32 4.53
C LEU A 189 -10.51 7.65 3.32
N ARG A 190 -10.35 8.82 2.70
CA ARG A 190 -11.11 9.19 1.50
C ARG A 190 -10.74 8.32 0.31
N LEU A 191 -9.45 8.07 0.14
CA LEU A 191 -8.95 7.13 -0.87
C LEU A 191 -9.54 5.73 -0.64
N GLU A 192 -9.55 5.26 0.61
CA GLU A 192 -10.12 3.96 0.95
C GLU A 192 -11.64 3.91 0.71
N ALA A 193 -12.37 5.00 0.99
CA ALA A 193 -13.79 5.11 0.69
C ALA A 193 -14.06 5.06 -0.82
N GLY A 194 -13.18 5.67 -1.63
CA GLY A 194 -13.24 5.55 -3.09
C GLY A 194 -12.96 4.12 -3.58
N ARG A 195 -12.02 3.40 -2.95
CA ARG A 195 -11.68 2.01 -3.28
C ARG A 195 -12.75 1.01 -2.84
N ASN A 196 -13.39 1.26 -1.70
CA ASN A 196 -14.34 0.37 -1.04
C ASN A 196 -15.61 1.12 -0.57
N PRO A 197 -16.43 1.66 -1.49
CA PRO A 197 -17.55 2.55 -1.15
C PRO A 197 -18.70 1.91 -0.36
N HIS A 198 -18.68 0.58 -0.18
CA HIS A 198 -19.71 -0.17 0.54
C HIS A 198 -19.19 -0.80 1.84
N ASP A 199 -17.98 -0.46 2.28
CA ASP A 199 -17.47 -0.91 3.58
C ASP A 199 -18.23 -0.22 4.72
N GLN A 200 -19.12 -0.96 5.37
CA GLN A 200 -19.95 -0.45 6.47
C GLN A 200 -19.12 0.09 7.62
N ALA A 201 -18.04 -0.59 8.01
CA ALA A 201 -17.22 -0.15 9.14
C ALA A 201 -16.38 1.10 8.78
N LEU A 202 -16.05 1.31 7.50
CA LEU A 202 -15.47 2.59 7.06
C LEU A 202 -16.53 3.71 7.09
N ILE A 203 -17.75 3.44 6.62
CA ILE A 203 -18.85 4.42 6.66
C ILE A 203 -19.16 4.82 8.10
N GLU A 204 -19.24 3.86 9.02
CA GLU A 204 -19.43 4.09 10.45
C GLU A 204 -18.29 4.93 11.04
N LEU A 205 -17.03 4.60 10.72
CA LEU A 205 -15.88 5.38 11.17
C LEU A 205 -15.94 6.82 10.65
N VAL A 206 -16.19 7.03 9.36
CA VAL A 206 -16.29 8.37 8.77
C VAL A 206 -17.46 9.15 9.38
N GLY A 207 -18.60 8.49 9.63
CA GLY A 207 -19.76 9.10 10.30
C GLY A 207 -19.46 9.50 11.74
N GLU A 208 -18.79 8.63 12.50
CA GLU A 208 -18.33 8.90 13.87
C GLU A 208 -17.42 10.14 13.91
N LEU A 209 -16.35 10.12 13.10
CA LEU A 209 -15.37 11.20 13.05
C LEU A 209 -15.98 12.52 12.55
N SER A 210 -16.87 12.46 11.56
CA SER A 210 -17.57 13.64 11.06
C SER A 210 -18.50 14.23 12.10
N THR A 211 -19.10 13.42 12.95
CA THR A 211 -20.00 13.90 14.01
C THR A 211 -19.20 14.55 15.14
N GLN A 212 -18.10 13.92 15.55
CA GLN A 212 -17.38 14.27 16.78
C GLN A 212 -16.19 15.22 16.57
N SER A 213 -15.70 15.41 15.34
CA SER A 213 -14.52 16.25 15.07
C SER A 213 -14.78 17.26 13.96
N GLU A 214 -14.82 18.54 14.31
CA GLU A 214 -14.91 19.62 13.32
C GLU A 214 -13.70 19.65 12.40
N LEU A 215 -12.50 19.43 12.95
CA LEU A 215 -11.26 19.35 12.17
C LEU A 215 -11.35 18.22 11.13
N PHE A 216 -11.88 17.05 11.50
CA PHE A 216 -12.09 15.96 10.54
C PHE A 216 -13.04 16.39 9.43
N ARG A 217 -14.19 17.02 9.74
CA ARG A 217 -15.14 17.49 8.70
C ARG A 217 -14.46 18.42 7.69
N GLN A 218 -13.68 19.38 8.18
CA GLN A 218 -12.96 20.33 7.32
C GLN A 218 -11.94 19.60 6.42
N ARG A 219 -11.11 18.72 7.00
CA ARG A 219 -10.10 17.95 6.24
C ARG A 219 -10.72 16.93 5.30
N TRP A 220 -11.85 16.32 5.67
CA TRP A 220 -12.61 15.40 4.84
C TRP A 220 -13.22 16.11 3.61
N ALA A 221 -13.61 17.37 3.74
CA ALA A 221 -14.10 18.17 2.62
C ALA A 221 -12.96 18.67 1.70
N SER A 222 -11.75 18.88 2.21
CA SER A 222 -10.61 19.28 1.38
C SER A 222 -10.20 18.13 0.45
N GLN A 223 -10.32 18.32 -0.87
CA GLN A 223 -9.99 17.32 -1.91
C GLN A 223 -8.48 17.07 -2.10
N ASP A 224 -7.66 17.48 -1.14
CA ASP A 224 -6.22 17.23 -1.18
C ASP A 224 -5.95 15.74 -0.98
N VAL A 225 -5.32 15.11 -1.97
CA VAL A 225 -4.84 13.74 -1.90
C VAL A 225 -3.34 13.74 -2.17
N ARG A 226 -2.55 13.42 -1.14
CA ARG A 226 -1.12 13.10 -1.28
C ARG A 226 -0.88 11.70 -0.73
N TYR A 227 -0.23 10.85 -1.51
CA TYR A 227 0.17 9.51 -1.09
C TYR A 227 1.42 9.61 -0.21
N HIS A 228 1.35 9.07 1.00
CA HIS A 228 2.52 8.87 1.88
C HIS A 228 2.73 7.37 2.08
N ARG A 229 3.54 6.76 1.20
CA ARG A 229 3.93 5.33 1.29
C ARG A 229 5.22 5.11 2.09
N SER A 230 6.04 6.15 2.13
CA SER A 230 7.24 6.25 2.94
C SER A 230 7.38 7.69 3.41
N GLY A 231 8.22 7.92 4.41
CA GLY A 231 8.54 9.26 4.86
C GLY A 231 9.06 9.30 6.28
N ARG A 232 9.04 10.50 6.86
CA ARG A 232 9.52 10.72 8.23
C ARG A 232 8.34 10.94 9.16
N LYS A 233 8.34 10.22 10.28
CA LYS A 233 7.38 10.33 11.38
C LYS A 233 8.09 10.91 12.60
N ARG A 234 7.72 12.12 12.99
CA ARG A 234 8.25 12.78 14.18
C ARG A 234 7.27 12.64 15.34
N LEU A 235 7.72 11.99 16.40
CA LEU A 235 6.94 11.70 17.60
C LEU A 235 7.60 12.37 18.81
N ARG A 236 6.80 12.69 19.83
CA ARG A 236 7.28 13.03 21.16
C ARG A 236 6.70 12.00 22.12
N HIS A 237 7.49 10.97 22.39
CA HIS A 237 7.11 9.88 23.27
C HIS A 237 7.25 10.30 24.75
N PRO A 238 6.28 10.01 25.63
CA PRO A 238 6.32 10.46 27.03
C PRO A 238 7.53 9.92 27.80
N ALA A 239 8.01 8.71 27.49
CA ALA A 239 9.13 8.10 28.21
C ALA A 239 10.53 8.39 27.63
N VAL A 240 10.63 8.61 26.31
CA VAL A 240 11.95 8.72 25.63
C VAL A 240 12.12 10.01 24.82
N GLY A 241 11.17 10.94 24.91
CA GLY A 241 11.25 12.24 24.27
C GLY A 241 11.04 12.19 22.76
N GLN A 242 11.73 13.08 22.04
CA GLN A 242 11.54 13.22 20.60
C GLN A 242 12.18 12.06 19.82
N LEU A 243 11.41 11.49 18.90
CA LEU A 243 11.82 10.43 17.99
C LEU A 243 11.57 10.88 16.57
N ASP A 244 12.63 10.94 15.77
CA ASP A 244 12.52 11.19 14.33
C ASP A 244 12.76 9.89 13.57
N LEU A 245 11.67 9.23 13.18
CA LEU A 245 11.69 7.89 12.58
C LEU A 245 11.47 7.98 11.08
N ASP A 246 12.20 7.21 10.31
CA ASP A 246 11.80 6.89 8.94
C ASP A 246 10.75 5.77 9.00
N PHE A 247 9.78 5.78 8.09
CA PHE A 247 8.77 4.73 8.02
C PHE A 247 8.57 4.25 6.59
N GLU A 248 8.29 2.96 6.48
CA GLU A 248 7.93 2.29 5.23
C GLU A 248 6.60 1.55 5.42
N ALA A 249 5.68 1.73 4.48
CA ALA A 249 4.41 1.00 4.44
C ALA A 249 4.43 -0.02 3.28
N LEU A 250 4.55 -1.30 3.63
CA LEU A 250 4.66 -2.42 2.72
C LEU A 250 3.29 -3.09 2.54
N GLU A 251 2.78 -3.12 1.31
CA GLU A 251 1.56 -3.88 1.00
C GLU A 251 1.81 -5.38 1.12
N ILE A 252 0.81 -6.12 1.61
CA ILE A 252 0.90 -7.58 1.74
C ILE A 252 0.13 -8.23 0.58
N PRO A 253 0.81 -8.77 -0.45
CA PRO A 253 0.11 -9.24 -1.67
C PRO A 253 -0.84 -10.40 -1.41
N SER A 254 -0.54 -11.22 -0.39
CA SER A 254 -1.37 -12.36 0.01
C SER A 254 -2.64 -11.96 0.76
N ASP A 255 -2.70 -10.74 1.32
CA ASP A 255 -3.84 -10.20 2.05
C ASP A 255 -4.13 -8.74 1.60
N PRO A 256 -4.71 -8.55 0.39
CA PRO A 256 -4.90 -7.22 -0.19
C PRO A 256 -5.74 -6.28 0.70
N GLY A 257 -5.19 -5.11 1.00
CA GLY A 257 -5.77 -4.12 1.91
C GLY A 257 -5.13 -4.10 3.30
N LEU A 258 -4.22 -5.05 3.59
CA LEU A 258 -3.33 -4.99 4.74
C LEU A 258 -1.98 -4.38 4.36
N GLN A 259 -1.42 -3.62 5.29
CA GLN A 259 -0.10 -3.00 5.18
C GLN A 259 0.71 -3.28 6.44
N LEU A 260 1.93 -3.78 6.26
CA LEU A 260 2.96 -3.80 7.29
C LEU A 260 3.63 -2.42 7.32
N ASN A 261 3.65 -1.76 8.47
CA ASN A 261 4.43 -0.53 8.65
C ASN A 261 5.60 -0.84 9.56
N VAL A 262 6.78 -0.39 9.16
CA VAL A 262 8.01 -0.53 9.95
C VAL A 262 8.61 0.85 10.13
N TYR A 263 9.04 1.15 11.35
CA TYR A 263 9.74 2.39 11.69
C TYR A 263 11.21 2.10 11.94
N THR A 264 12.09 2.89 11.34
CA THR A 264 13.54 2.73 11.45
C THR A 264 14.21 4.04 11.84
N ALA A 265 15.38 3.94 12.45
CA ALA A 265 16.26 5.06 12.72
C ALA A 265 17.69 4.67 12.29
N ALA A 266 18.42 5.61 11.69
CA ALA A 266 19.80 5.36 11.31
C ALA A 266 20.68 5.08 12.54
N ALA A 267 21.59 4.12 12.43
CA ALA A 267 22.51 3.77 13.51
C ALA A 267 23.37 4.97 13.94
N GLY A 268 23.64 5.09 15.24
CA GLY A 268 24.42 6.20 15.80
C GLY A 268 23.66 7.52 15.91
N THR A 269 22.33 7.53 15.71
CA THR A 269 21.48 8.71 15.94
C THR A 269 20.81 8.67 17.31
N PRO A 270 20.47 9.83 17.90
CA PRO A 270 19.72 9.89 19.15
C PRO A 270 18.38 9.11 19.11
N THR A 271 17.69 9.09 17.96
CA THR A 271 16.47 8.30 17.79
C THR A 271 16.74 6.80 17.93
N ALA A 272 17.83 6.30 17.35
CA ALA A 272 18.18 4.88 17.46
C ALA A 272 18.49 4.48 18.90
N ASP A 273 19.17 5.34 19.65
CA ASP A 273 19.43 5.10 21.08
C ASP A 273 18.15 5.19 21.92
N ALA A 274 17.27 6.14 21.62
CA ALA A 274 15.96 6.25 22.28
C ALA A 274 15.04 5.04 22.00
N LEU A 275 15.09 4.45 20.80
CA LEU A 275 14.39 3.20 20.51
C LEU A 275 14.93 2.02 21.35
N LYS A 276 16.25 1.93 21.53
CA LYS A 276 16.86 0.91 22.41
C LYS A 276 16.45 1.12 23.86
N LEU A 277 16.45 2.37 24.34
CA LEU A 277 15.98 2.71 25.69
C LEU A 277 14.51 2.31 25.87
N LEU A 278 13.67 2.56 24.86
CA LEU A 278 12.28 2.13 24.87
C LEU A 278 12.16 0.61 24.93
N ALA A 279 12.96 -0.13 24.16
CA ALA A 279 13.01 -1.59 24.20
C ALA A 279 13.43 -2.13 25.59
N SER A 280 14.46 -1.55 26.20
CA SER A 280 14.91 -1.90 27.55
C SER A 280 13.84 -1.61 28.61
N TRP A 281 13.11 -0.50 28.49
CA TRP A 281 12.02 -0.15 29.40
C TRP A 281 10.84 -1.13 29.33
N ILE A 282 10.55 -1.69 28.14
CA ILE A 282 9.55 -2.76 27.99
C ILE A 282 10.01 -4.00 28.75
N ALA A 283 11.26 -4.43 28.52
CA ALA A 283 11.82 -5.62 29.15
C ALA A 283 11.75 -5.54 30.69
N SER A 284 12.09 -4.38 31.28
CA SER A 284 11.98 -4.19 32.73
C SER A 284 10.54 -4.24 33.25
N ARG A 285 9.56 -3.72 32.49
CA ARG A 285 8.14 -3.77 32.88
C ARG A 285 7.55 -5.17 32.82
N ASP A 286 7.99 -5.98 31.86
CA ASP A 286 7.54 -7.36 31.73
C ASP A 286 8.15 -8.25 32.84
N GLU A 287 9.40 -7.99 33.25
CA GLU A 287 10.02 -8.61 34.42
C GLU A 287 9.29 -8.25 35.73
N ASP A 288 8.95 -6.97 35.92
CA ASP A 288 8.16 -6.52 37.08
C ASP A 288 6.75 -7.14 37.10
N ARG A 289 6.11 -7.30 35.94
CA ARG A 289 4.81 -7.99 35.83
C ARG A 289 4.90 -9.48 36.08
N ALA A 290 5.97 -10.15 35.65
CA ALA A 290 6.20 -11.57 35.90
C ALA A 290 6.59 -11.85 37.37
N GLY A 291 7.25 -10.91 38.03
CA GLY A 291 7.63 -10.98 39.45
C GLY A 291 6.48 -10.72 40.43
N VAL A 292 5.34 -10.20 39.97
CA VAL A 292 4.12 -10.00 40.77
C VAL A 292 3.10 -11.08 40.42
N THR A 293 3.39 -12.32 40.83
CA THR A 293 2.37 -13.37 40.96
C THR A 293 2.55 -14.02 42.34
N PRO A 294 1.59 -13.89 43.30
CA PRO A 294 1.64 -14.64 44.55
C PRO A 294 1.33 -16.13 44.34
#